data_AF-A0A4Q8B6Y2-F1
#
_entry.id   AF-A0A4Q8B6Y2-F1
#
_cell.length_a   1.000
_cell.length_b   1.000
_cell.length_c   1.000
_cell.angle_alpha   90.00
_cell.angle_beta   90.00
_cell.angle_gamma   90.00
#
_symmetry.space_group_name_H-M   'P 1'
#
loop_
_entity.id
_entity.type
_entity.pdbx_description
1 polymer ?
#
loop_
_entity_poly.entity_id
_entity_poly.type
_entity_poly.pdbx_seq_one_letter_code
_entity_poly.pdbx_strand_id
1 'polypeptide(L)'
;MVPTLLLTLLAGLLAGNAVPHLVKGLTRERFPTPFGGSPVVNVVAGWAMVNLAGLHPVWADLDRFPRQAWIAGSLGVLAIALFHARIGAFGRMD
;
A
#
# COMPACT_ATOMS: atom_id res chain seq x y z
N MET A 1 -11.32 3.19 -18.50
CA MET A 1 -10.29 4.19 -18.12
C MET A 1 -10.41 4.64 -16.67
N VAL A 2 -11.47 5.35 -16.25
CA VAL A 2 -11.59 5.80 -14.84
C VAL A 2 -11.53 4.64 -13.83
N PRO A 3 -12.27 3.53 -14.01
CA PRO A 3 -12.13 2.38 -13.11
C PRO A 3 -10.70 1.83 -13.05
N THR A 4 -10.03 1.69 -14.21
CA THR A 4 -8.62 1.28 -14.29
C THR A 4 -7.71 2.19 -13.49
N LEU A 5 -7.85 3.51 -13.66
CA LEU A 5 -7.05 4.50 -12.93
C LEU A 5 -7.25 4.37 -11.42
N LEU A 6 -8.50 4.25 -10.96
CA LEU A 6 -8.79 4.12 -9.52
C LEU A 6 -8.25 2.82 -8.95
N LEU A 7 -8.49 1.70 -9.64
CA LEU A 7 -8.02 0.38 -9.20
C LEU A 7 -6.49 0.32 -9.10
N THR A 8 -5.78 0.84 -10.11
CA THR A 8 -4.31 0.79 -10.08
C THR A 8 -3.71 1.83 -9.15
N LEU A 9 -4.34 3.01 -8.98
CA LEU A 9 -3.97 3.96 -7.93
C LEU A 9 -4.06 3.32 -6.54
N LEU A 10 -5.18 2.65 -6.24
CA LEU A 10 -5.37 1.92 -4.99
C LEU A 10 -4.38 0.77 -4.84
N ALA A 11 -4.09 0.03 -5.92
CA ALA A 11 -3.07 -1.01 -5.92
C ALA A 11 -1.70 -0.46 -5.51
N GLY A 12 -1.31 0.69 -6.09
CA GLY A 12 -0.07 1.38 -5.75
C GLY A 12 -0.02 1.87 -4.31
N LEU A 13 -1.10 2.49 -3.83
CA LEU A 13 -1.22 2.94 -2.44
C LEU A 13 -1.06 1.75 -1.47
N LEU A 14 -1.75 0.64 -1.71
CA LEU A 14 -1.70 -0.55 -0.86
C LEU A 14 -0.32 -1.23 -0.91
N ALA A 15 0.26 -1.37 -2.09
CA ALA A 15 1.59 -1.94 -2.27
C ALA A 15 2.66 -1.10 -1.55
N GLY A 16 2.62 0.22 -1.73
CA GLY A 16 3.53 1.13 -1.03
C GLY A 16 3.31 1.13 0.48
N ASN A 17 2.04 1.09 0.94
CA ASN A 17 1.71 1.02 2.36
C ASN A 17 2.21 -0.29 2.99
N ALA A 18 2.17 -1.41 2.26
CA ALA A 18 2.62 -2.71 2.76
C ALA A 18 4.10 -2.73 3.17
N VAL A 19 4.95 -1.91 2.54
CA VAL A 19 6.41 -1.94 2.74
C VAL A 19 6.82 -1.70 4.20
N PRO A 20 6.48 -0.57 4.85
CA PRO A 20 6.88 -0.33 6.24
C PRO A 20 6.32 -1.38 7.20
N HIS A 21 5.08 -1.85 6.99
CA HIS A 21 4.48 -2.89 7.82
C HIS A 21 5.22 -4.23 7.69
N LEU A 22 5.53 -4.68 6.47
CA LEU A 22 6.30 -5.91 6.27
C LEU A 22 7.72 -5.80 6.81
N VAL A 23 8.42 -4.69 6.49
CA VAL A 23 9.80 -4.48 6.97
C VAL A 23 9.83 -4.51 8.49
N LYS A 24 9.01 -3.69 9.16
CA LYS A 24 9.01 -3.60 10.63
C LYS A 24 8.53 -4.89 11.29
N GLY A 25 7.53 -5.54 10.72
CA GLY A 25 7.04 -6.83 11.21
C GLY A 25 8.12 -7.92 11.13
N LEU A 26 8.80 -8.05 9.98
CA LEU A 26 9.84 -9.05 9.75
C LEU A 26 11.12 -8.77 10.55
N THR A 27 11.44 -7.49 10.82
CA THR A 27 12.58 -7.10 11.68
C THR A 27 12.26 -7.12 13.18
N ARG A 28 11.07 -7.58 13.58
CA ARG A 28 10.60 -7.61 14.98
C ARG A 28 10.51 -6.23 15.64
N GLU A 29 10.31 -5.19 14.85
CA GLU A 29 10.13 -3.82 15.31
C GLU A 29 8.64 -3.47 15.41
N ARG A 30 8.33 -2.53 16.31
CA ARG A 30 6.98 -1.98 16.39
C ARG A 30 6.76 -0.95 15.31
N PHE A 31 5.56 -0.94 14.74
CA PHE A 31 5.12 0.09 13.81
C PHE A 31 3.62 0.32 13.96
N PRO A 32 3.14 1.58 14.01
CA PRO A 32 1.73 1.87 14.27
C PRO A 32 0.78 1.31 13.21
N THR A 33 -0.32 0.72 13.67
CA THR A 33 -1.45 0.27 12.83
C THR A 33 -2.77 0.47 13.60
N PRO A 34 -3.94 0.53 12.91
CA PRO A 34 -5.24 0.53 13.57
C PRO A 34 -5.53 -0.70 14.45
N PHE A 35 -4.78 -1.79 14.26
CA PHE A 35 -4.96 -3.07 14.94
C PHE A 35 -3.88 -3.31 16.02
N GLY A 36 -3.08 -2.29 16.34
CA GLY A 36 -1.98 -2.36 17.30
C GLY A 36 -0.60 -2.43 16.66
N GLY A 37 0.43 -2.12 17.45
CA GLY A 37 1.80 -1.91 16.94
C GLY A 37 2.73 -3.12 16.97
N SER A 38 2.23 -4.34 17.22
CA SER A 38 3.10 -5.53 17.39
C SER A 38 3.72 -5.96 16.05
N PRO A 39 4.89 -6.64 16.05
CA PRO A 39 5.50 -7.13 14.81
C PRO A 39 4.59 -8.10 14.04
N VAL A 40 3.90 -9.01 14.73
CA VAL A 40 2.99 -9.97 14.09
C VAL A 40 1.82 -9.26 13.42
N VAL A 41 1.22 -8.27 14.09
CA VAL A 41 0.14 -7.46 13.50
C VAL A 41 0.64 -6.73 12.25
N ASN A 42 1.87 -6.22 12.28
CA ASN A 42 2.49 -5.57 11.13
C ASN A 42 2.73 -6.54 9.95
N VAL A 43 3.20 -7.76 10.21
CA VAL A 43 3.34 -8.79 9.15
C VAL A 43 1.97 -9.09 8.53
N VAL A 44 0.94 -9.33 9.35
CA VAL A 44 -0.41 -9.67 8.87
C VAL A 44 -1.03 -8.51 8.08
N ALA A 45 -0.90 -7.27 8.58
CA ALA A 45 -1.38 -6.08 7.88
C ALA A 45 -0.66 -5.89 6.54
N GLY A 46 0.67 -5.96 6.54
CA GLY A 46 1.50 -5.89 5.34
C GLY A 46 1.13 -6.94 4.30
N TRP A 47 0.99 -8.20 4.72
CA TRP A 47 0.57 -9.32 3.87
C TRP A 47 -0.83 -9.11 3.29
N ALA A 48 -1.80 -8.68 4.10
CA ALA A 48 -3.15 -8.39 3.63
C ALA A 48 -3.14 -7.29 2.54
N MET A 49 -2.36 -6.23 2.74
CA MET A 49 -2.24 -5.15 1.75
C MET A 49 -1.55 -5.58 0.45
N VAL A 50 -0.55 -6.47 0.50
CA VAL A 50 0.04 -7.06 -0.72
C VAL A 50 -1.01 -7.85 -1.50
N ASN A 51 -1.80 -8.70 -0.83
CA ASN A 51 -2.86 -9.47 -1.50
C ASN A 51 -3.91 -8.54 -2.12
N LEU A 52 -4.38 -7.54 -1.37
CA LEU A 52 -5.31 -6.56 -1.89
C LEU A 52 -4.72 -5.81 -3.08
N ALA A 53 -3.47 -5.34 -2.99
CA ALA A 53 -2.80 -4.67 -4.09
C ALA A 53 -2.72 -5.53 -5.36
N GLY A 54 -2.40 -6.82 -5.23
CA GLY A 54 -2.36 -7.76 -6.35
C GLY A 54 -3.73 -8.11 -6.93
N LEU A 55 -4.79 -7.98 -6.13
CA LEU A 55 -6.16 -8.29 -6.54
C LEU A 55 -6.80 -7.18 -7.40
N HIS A 56 -6.47 -5.91 -7.16
CA HIS A 56 -7.01 -4.77 -7.91
C HIS A 56 -6.75 -4.85 -9.44
N PRO A 57 -5.52 -5.20 -9.90
CA PRO A 57 -5.22 -5.44 -11.31
C PRO A 57 -6.15 -6.43 -12.02
N VAL A 58 -6.72 -7.42 -11.31
CA VAL A 58 -7.59 -8.46 -11.88
C VAL A 58 -8.86 -7.86 -12.50
N TRP A 59 -9.35 -6.74 -11.96
CA TRP A 59 -10.52 -6.02 -12.49
C TRP A 59 -10.16 -4.74 -13.25
N ALA A 60 -8.88 -4.46 -13.42
CA ALA A 60 -8.40 -3.32 -14.17
C ALA A 60 -8.25 -3.70 -15.66
N ASP A 61 -8.73 -2.84 -16.56
CA ASP A 61 -8.55 -3.02 -18.00
C ASP A 61 -7.12 -2.60 -18.41
N LEU A 62 -6.15 -3.46 -18.09
CA LEU A 62 -4.72 -3.22 -18.28
C LEU A 62 -4.30 -3.34 -19.75
N ASP A 63 -4.95 -4.20 -20.51
CA ASP A 63 -4.66 -4.40 -21.94
C ASP A 63 -5.03 -3.15 -22.74
N ARG A 64 -6.14 -2.50 -22.40
CA ARG A 64 -6.60 -1.28 -23.09
C ARG A 64 -5.91 -0.01 -22.60
N PHE A 65 -5.51 0.05 -21.33
CA PHE A 65 -4.95 1.27 -20.72
C PHE A 65 -3.63 1.06 -19.96
N PRO A 66 -2.61 0.42 -20.55
CA PRO A 66 -1.42 -0.03 -19.82
C PRO A 66 -0.59 1.15 -19.26
N ARG A 67 -0.43 2.24 -20.03
CA ARG A 67 0.33 3.41 -19.59
C ARG A 67 -0.39 4.16 -18.48
N GLN A 68 -1.69 4.38 -18.62
CA GLN A 68 -2.51 5.06 -17.62
C GLN A 68 -2.53 4.27 -16.31
N ALA A 69 -2.69 2.95 -16.41
CA ALA A 69 -2.61 2.02 -15.28
C ALA A 69 -1.28 2.17 -14.52
N TRP A 70 -0.16 2.12 -15.25
CA TRP A 70 1.19 2.25 -14.69
C TRP A 70 1.42 3.61 -14.02
N ILE A 71 1.04 4.71 -14.69
CA ILE A 71 1.15 6.06 -14.12
C ILE A 71 0.35 6.16 -12.82
N ALA A 72 -0.92 5.74 -12.84
CA ALA A 72 -1.78 5.81 -11.66
C ALA A 72 -1.24 4.95 -10.50
N GLY A 73 -0.77 3.73 -10.76
CA GLY A 73 -0.14 2.90 -9.74
C GLY A 73 1.13 3.53 -9.17
N SER A 74 1.97 4.11 -10.03
CA SER A 74 3.20 4.80 -9.60
C SER A 74 2.89 6.01 -8.73
N LEU A 75 1.86 6.79 -9.07
CA LEU A 75 1.38 7.91 -8.26
C LEU A 75 0.82 7.44 -6.91
N GLY A 76 0.16 6.28 -6.86
CA GLY A 76 -0.31 5.68 -5.62
C GLY A 76 0.84 5.34 -4.67
N VAL A 77 1.89 4.69 -5.19
CA VAL A 77 3.11 4.39 -4.41
C VAL A 77 3.76 5.69 -3.91
N LEU A 78 3.90 6.70 -4.78
CA LEU A 78 4.50 7.98 -4.41
C LEU A 78 3.69 8.69 -3.31
N ALA A 79 2.37 8.72 -3.44
CA ALA A 79 1.49 9.39 -2.48
C ALA A 79 1.65 8.80 -1.07
N ILE A 80 1.62 7.47 -0.93
CA ILE A 80 1.78 6.83 0.38
C ILE A 80 3.22 6.91 0.90
N ALA A 81 4.23 6.88 0.04
CA ALA A 81 5.62 7.09 0.44
C ALA A 81 5.84 8.50 1.01
N LEU A 82 5.31 9.54 0.36
CA LEU A 82 5.35 10.91 0.84
C LEU A 82 4.58 11.09 2.16
N PHE A 83 3.43 10.41 2.31
CA PHE A 83 2.70 10.37 3.57
C PHE A 83 3.57 9.83 4.71
N HIS A 84 4.24 8.69 4.49
CA HIS A 84 5.16 8.13 5.48
C HIS A 84 6.37 9.01 5.78
N ALA A 85 6.94 9.64 4.76
CA ALA A 85 8.09 10.51 4.91
C ALA A 85 7.75 11.79 5.71
N ARG A 86 6.54 12.33 5.58
CA ARG A 86 6.14 13.60 6.21
C ARG A 86 5.39 13.43 7.53
N ILE A 87 4.39 12.54 7.56
CA ILE A 87 3.44 12.40 8.67
C ILE A 87 3.79 11.17 9.51
N GLY A 88 4.40 10.15 8.90
CA GLY A 88 4.69 8.88 9.54
C GLY A 88 3.57 7.87 9.32
N ALA A 89 3.07 7.26 10.38
CA ALA A 89 2.07 6.20 10.32
C ALA A 89 0.80 6.60 11.07
N PHE A 90 -0.36 6.13 10.59
CA PHE A 90 -1.61 6.28 11.33
C PHE A 90 -1.51 5.57 12.68
N GLY A 91 -1.83 6.29 13.77
CA GLY A 91 -1.73 5.78 15.14
C GLY A 91 -0.36 5.95 15.79
N ARG A 92 0.57 6.68 15.15
CA ARG A 92 1.80 7.14 15.82
C ARG A 92 1.42 8.16 16.89
N MET A 93 1.56 7.80 18.15
CA MET A 93 1.57 8.75 19.27
C MET A 93 2.99 9.31 19.33
N ASP A 94 3.08 10.62 19.16
CA ASP A 94 4.27 11.46 19.32
C ASP A 94 4.91 11.32 20.72
#